data_AF-A0A836SFA7-F1
#
_entry.id   AF-A0A836SFA7-F1
#
_cell.length_a   1.000
_cell.length_b   1.000
_cell.length_c   1.000
_cell.angle_alpha   90.00
_cell.angle_beta   90.00
_cell.angle_gamma   90.00
#
_symmetry.space_group_name_H-M   'P 1'
#
loop_
_entity.id
_entity.type
_entity.pdbx_description
1 polymer ?
#
loop_
_entity_poly.entity_id
_entity_poly.type
_entity_poly.pdbx_seq_one_letter_code
_entity_poly.pdbx_strand_id
1 'polypeptide(L)' 'MRKDDDTVDIKKVQEGDHSAFNHLVLRYKMRVYATIYRMVHNRADAEDLTQETFIHAFKAIDRFDKSRPLGPWLYRIA' A
#
# COMPACT_ATOMS: atom_id res chain seq x y z
N MET A 1 4.95 14.34 -1.26
CA MET A 1 4.73 13.14 -0.44
C MET A 1 6.02 12.88 0.30
N ARG A 2 6.06 13.10 1.62
CA ARG A 2 7.32 13.01 2.37
C ARG A 2 7.59 11.54 2.65
N LYS A 3 8.72 11.04 2.15
CA LYS A 3 9.23 9.69 2.42
C LYS A 3 9.33 9.41 3.92
N ASP A 4 9.54 10.46 4.71
CA ASP A 4 9.64 10.42 6.16
C ASP A 4 8.32 9.97 6.81
N ASP A 5 7.17 10.41 6.30
CA ASP A 5 5.85 10.03 6.82
C ASP A 5 5.59 8.53 6.58
N ASP A 6 5.94 8.03 5.39
CA ASP A 6 5.83 6.59 5.09
C ASP A 6 6.73 5.78 6.03
N THR A 7 7.96 6.23 6.27
CA THR A 7 8.94 5.51 7.10
C THR A 7 8.47 5.39 8.55
N VAL A 8 7.86 6.44 9.09
CA VAL A 8 7.28 6.46 10.45
C VAL A 8 6.09 5.49 10.54
N ASP A 9 5.15 5.58 9.60
CA ASP A 9 3.97 4.71 9.58
C ASP A 9 4.39 3.23 9.41
N ILE A 10 5.32 2.93 8.50
CA ILE A 10 5.85 1.57 8.31
C ILE A 10 6.51 1.05 9.58
N LYS A 11 7.35 1.85 10.24
CA LYS A 11 8.01 1.44 11.48
C LYS A 11 6.98 1.07 12.56
N LYS A 12 5.94 1.89 12.74
CA LYS A 12 4.86 1.62 13.71
C LYS A 12 4.14 0.30 13.40
N VAL A 13 3.82 0.04 12.13
CA VAL A 13 3.18 -1.22 11.73
C VAL A 13 4.08 -2.41 12.04
N GLN A 14 5.38 -2.32 11.73
CA GLN A 14 6.38 -3.36 12.05
C GLN A 14 6.56 -3.59 13.56
N GLU A 15 6.23 -2.60 14.39
CA GLU A 15 6.26 -2.67 15.85
C GLU A 15 4.91 -3.14 16.45
N GLY A 16 3.93 -3.51 15.60
CA GLY A 16 2.63 -4.04 16.01
C GLY A 16 1.49 -3.03 16.07
N ASP A 17 1.76 -1.73 15.81
CA ASP A 17 0.71 -0.73 15.66
C ASP A 17 0.09 -0.80 14.25
N HIS A 18 -0.80 -1.77 14.08
CA HIS A 18 -1.51 -2.00 12.82
C HIS A 18 -2.39 -0.81 12.39
N SER A 19 -2.76 0.09 13.32
CA SER A 19 -3.58 1.25 12.99
C SER A 19 -2.84 2.24 12.09
N ALA A 20 -1.51 2.31 12.19
CA ALA A 20 -0.65 3.14 11.34
C ALA A 20 -0.70 2.71 9.86
N PHE A 21 -1.08 1.47 9.55
CA PHE A 21 -1.23 1.01 8.18
C PHE A 21 -2.36 1.76 7.46
N ASN A 22 -3.38 2.23 8.18
CA ASN A 22 -4.49 2.99 7.60
C ASN A 22 -3.99 4.30 6.94
N HIS A 23 -2.97 4.94 7.51
CA HIS A 23 -2.37 6.14 6.90
C HIS A 23 -1.76 5.82 5.53
N LEU A 24 -1.08 4.66 5.41
CA LEU A 24 -0.53 4.19 4.14
C LEU A 24 -1.65 3.89 3.14
N VAL A 25 -2.72 3.20 3.57
CA VAL A 25 -3.88 2.93 2.69
C VAL A 25 -4.48 4.22 2.17
N LEU A 26 -4.81 5.19 3.04
CA LEU A 26 -5.41 6.46 2.64
C LEU A 26 -4.52 7.25 1.66
N ARG A 27 -3.20 7.21 1.87
CA ARG A 27 -2.22 7.93 1.04
C ARG A 27 -2.04 7.31 -0.34
N TYR A 28 -2.17 5.98 -0.46
CA TYR A 28 -1.82 5.25 -1.69
C TYR A 28 -3.02 4.70 -2.46
N LYS A 29 -4.18 4.48 -1.82
CA LYS A 29 -5.34 3.79 -2.40
C LYS A 29 -5.77 4.35 -3.75
N MET A 30 -5.91 5.66 -3.87
CA MET A 30 -6.36 6.30 -5.12
C MET A 30 -5.40 6.04 -6.29
N ARG A 31 -4.10 5.99 -6.03
CA ARG A 31 -3.08 5.77 -7.08
C ARG A 31 -3.00 4.30 -7.49
N VAL A 32 -3.06 3.39 -6.52
CA VAL A 32 -3.12 1.95 -6.77
C VAL A 32 -4.38 1.62 -7.57
N TYR A 33 -5.55 2.09 -7.12
CA TYR A 33 -6.81 1.93 -7.83
C TYR A 33 -6.75 2.48 -9.26
N ALA A 34 -6.26 3.71 -9.45
CA ALA A 34 -6.17 4.31 -10.77
C ALA A 34 -5.20 3.58 -11.71
N THR A 35 -4.22 2.85 -11.17
CA THR A 35 -3.28 2.05 -11.95
C THR A 35 -3.93 0.74 -12.38
N ILE A 36 -4.52 0.01 -11.42
CA ILE A 36 -5.23 -1.25 -11.67
C ILE A 36 -6.40 -1.02 -12.63
N TYR A 37 -7.21 0.02 -12.41
CA TYR A 37 -8.34 0.35 -13.28
C TYR A 37 -7.92 0.59 -14.75
N ARG A 38 -6.73 1.18 -14.98
CA ARG A 38 -6.18 1.34 -16.34
C ARG A 38 -5.75 0.03 -16.99
N MET A 39 -5.59 -1.04 -16.22
CA MET A 39 -5.22 -2.37 -16.72
C MET A 39 -6.46 -3.22 -16.99
N VAL A 40 -7.44 -3.19 -16.10
CA VAL A 40 -8.62 -4.09 -16.15
C VAL A 40 -9.85 -3.44 -16.79
N HIS A 41 -9.94 -2.11 -16.82
CA HIS A 41 -11.08 -1.34 -17.34
C HIS A 41 -12.47 -1.70 -16.74
N ASN A 42 -12.48 -2.40 -15.60
CA ASN A 42 -13.66 -2.76 -14.83
C ASN A 42 -13.54 -2.14 -13.44
N ARG A 43 -14.59 -1.43 -13.01
CA ARG A 43 -14.63 -0.78 -11.70
C ARG A 43 -14.62 -1.80 -10.55
N ALA A 44 -15.44 -2.85 -10.64
CA ALA A 44 -15.56 -3.84 -9.56
C ALA A 44 -14.23 -4.59 -9.39
N ASP A 45 -13.67 -5.13 -10.48
CA ASP A 45 -12.38 -5.81 -10.45
C ASP A 45 -11.26 -4.91 -9.93
N ALA A 46 -11.26 -3.61 -10.31
CA ALA A 46 -10.27 -2.67 -9.82
C ALA A 46 -10.42 -2.36 -8.32
N GLU A 47 -11.65 -2.28 -7.80
CA GLU A 47 -11.91 -2.11 -6.37
C GLU A 47 -11.44 -3.33 -5.57
N ASP A 48 -11.72 -4.54 -6.06
CA ASP A 48 -11.34 -5.80 -5.42
C ASP A 48 -9.82 -6.01 -5.42
N LEU A 49 -9.16 -5.90 -6.58
CA LEU A 49 -7.71 -6.02 -6.71
C LEU A 49 -6.96 -4.95 -5.88
N THR A 50 -7.52 -3.74 -5.77
CA THR A 50 -6.94 -2.71 -4.89
C THR A 50 -6.98 -3.16 -3.43
N GLN A 51 -8.08 -3.75 -2.98
CA GLN A 51 -8.18 -4.27 -1.62
C GLN A 51 -7.21 -5.42 -1.39
N GLU A 52 -7.15 -6.39 -2.30
CA GLU A 52 -6.20 -7.51 -2.23
C GLU A 52 -4.75 -7.02 -2.17
N THR A 53 -4.40 -6.00 -2.96
CA THR A 53 -3.07 -5.38 -2.92
C THR A 53 -2.71 -4.90 -1.52
N PHE A 54 -3.61 -4.19 -0.84
CA PHE A 54 -3.35 -3.69 0.51
C PHE A 54 -3.36 -4.81 1.57
N ILE A 55 -4.16 -5.85 1.40
CA ILE A 55 -4.15 -7.03 2.27
C ILE A 55 -2.80 -7.76 2.15
N HIS A 56 -2.31 -7.96 0.93
CA HIS A 56 -0.99 -8.56 0.69
C HIS A 56 0.14 -7.68 1.18
N ALA A 57 0.05 -6.36 0.95
CA ALA A 57 1.00 -5.41 1.49
C ALA A 57 1.05 -5.46 3.02
N PHE A 58 -0.09 -5.49 3.70
CA PHE A 58 -0.15 -5.61 5.16
C PHE A 58 0.54 -6.89 5.65
N LYS A 59 0.27 -8.04 5.01
CA LYS A 59 0.92 -9.32 5.37
C LYS A 59 2.43 -9.34 5.13
N ALA A 60 2.93 -8.51 4.21
CA ALA A 60 4.34 -8.48 3.82
C ALA A 60 5.13 -7.32 4.44
N ILE A 61 4.46 -6.35 5.07
CA ILE A 61 5.07 -5.09 5.53
C ILE A 61 6.14 -5.30 6.60
N ASP A 62 6.02 -6.37 7.40
CA ASP A 62 7.01 -6.76 8.41
C ASP A 62 8.40 -7.02 7.83
N ARG A 63 8.45 -7.47 6.57
CA ARG A 63 9.70 -7.75 5.84
C ARG A 63 10.10 -6.63 4.90
N PHE A 64 9.30 -5.54 4.83
CA PHE A 64 9.58 -4.44 3.93
C PHE A 64 10.77 -3.61 4.44
N ASP A 65 11.74 -3.39 3.55
CA ASP A 65 12.84 -2.46 3.80
C ASP A 65 12.35 -1.02 3.66
N LYS A 66 12.08 -0.37 4.80
CA LYS A 66 11.62 1.02 4.90
C LYS A 66 12.60 2.07 4.34
N SER A 67 13.84 1.70 4.00
CA SER A 67 14.75 2.59 3.27
C SER A 67 14.32 2.79 1.81
N ARG A 68 13.51 1.86 1.27
CA ARG A 68 12.98 1.87 -0.09
C ARG A 68 11.63 2.59 -0.15
N PRO A 69 11.30 3.21 -1.30
CA PRO A 69 10.00 3.86 -1.47
C PRO A 69 8.86 2.82 -1.49
N LEU A 70 7.79 3.07 -0.73
CA LEU A 70 6.65 2.16 -0.61
C LEU A 70 5.83 2.07 -1.90
N GLY A 71 5.62 3.19 -2.60
CA GLY A 71 4.82 3.24 -3.83
C GLY A 71 5.21 2.21 -4.90
N PRO A 72 6.48 2.18 -5.38
CA PRO A 72 6.93 1.18 -6.34
C PRO A 72 6.83 -0.26 -5.84
N TRP A 73 6.86 -0.49 -4.54
CA TRP A 73 6.67 -1.82 -3.96
C TRP A 73 5.20 -2.24 -3.96
N LEU A 74 4.26 -1.33 -3.66
CA LEU A 74 2.82 -1.59 -3.79
C LEU A 74 2.45 -1.99 -5.23
N TYR A 75 3.03 -1.35 -6.24
CA TYR A 75 2.80 -1.71 -7.64
C TYR A 75 3.39 -3.07 -8.06
N ARG A 76 4.25 -3.70 -7.25
CA ARG A 76 4.73 -5.07 -7.49
C ARG A 76 3.82 -6.13 -6.86
N ILE A 77 2.94 -5.70 -5.96
CA ILE A 77 1.95 -6.55 -5.30
C ILE A 77 0.62 -6.51 -6.06
N ALA A 78 0.32 -5.36 -6.67
CA ALA A 78 -0.84 -5.10 -7.52
C ALA A 78 -0.79 -5.82 -8.88
#